data_AF-A0A8D2KHX1-F1
#
_entry.id   AF-A0A8D2KHX1-F1
#
_cell.length_a   1.000
_cell.length_b   1.000
_cell.length_c   1.000
_cell.angle_alpha   90.00
_cell.angle_beta   90.00
_cell.angle_gamma   90.00
#
_symmetry.space_group_name_H-M   'P 1'
#
loop_
_entity.id
_entity.type
_entity.pdbx_description
1 polymer ?
#
loop_
_entity_poly.entity_id
_entity_poly.type
_entity_poly.pdbx_seq_one_letter_code
_entity_poly.pdbx_strand_id
1 'polypeptide(L)'
;MSLYCGIAFRGKSFCCYRLLSTYVTKSRYLFELKEDDDTCRKAQQTGAFYLFHSLAPLLQPSGHQHLVPRLNLLELERLLGKFGQDAQRIEDSVLIGCSEQHEAWFALDLGLNSSSSTYASLPKSELETELKGSFVELRKALFQLNPVDSSLLFTLLADTTSLLAQSLLRWHDGHQFCSRSGQPTKKNMAGSKRVCSSNKIIYYPQMAPVVITLVSDGTRCLLARQHSFPKGLYSALAGFCDIGESVEDAVRREVAEEVGLELERLQYSASQHWPFPNSSLMIACHATVKPGQTEIQVNLRELEAAAWFSYAEVAAALKRKGTSIQQQNQSFPFLLPPKLAIAHQLIKEWVEKHACSSLPN
;
A
#
# COMPACT_ATOMS: atom_id res chain seq x y z
N MET A 1 -40.40 0.57 70.20
CA MET A 1 -41.23 -0.12 69.18
C MET A 1 -40.30 -0.90 68.27
N SER A 2 -40.35 -2.21 68.40
CA SER A 2 -39.76 -3.19 67.48
C SER A 2 -40.51 -3.18 66.14
N LEU A 3 -39.84 -3.49 65.03
CA LEU A 3 -40.22 -4.57 64.08
C LEU A 3 -39.31 -4.62 62.82
N TYR A 4 -38.37 -5.58 62.85
CA TYR A 4 -38.02 -6.57 61.82
C TYR A 4 -38.11 -6.31 60.29
N CYS A 5 -36.96 -6.55 59.65
CA CYS A 5 -36.66 -7.53 58.59
C CYS A 5 -37.04 -7.28 57.11
N GLY A 6 -36.05 -7.46 56.24
CA GLY A 6 -36.20 -7.63 54.79
C GLY A 6 -34.86 -7.72 54.06
N ILE A 7 -34.24 -8.89 54.07
CA ILE A 7 -33.06 -9.23 53.25
C ILE A 7 -33.48 -9.30 51.78
N ALA A 8 -32.74 -8.64 50.88
CA ALA A 8 -32.70 -8.99 49.47
C ALA A 8 -31.27 -8.82 48.92
N PHE A 9 -30.55 -9.95 48.86
CA PHE A 9 -29.35 -10.09 48.04
C PHE A 9 -29.71 -9.78 46.58
N ARG A 10 -29.22 -8.66 46.03
CA ARG A 10 -29.18 -8.47 44.58
C ARG A 10 -27.85 -9.03 44.07
N GLY A 11 -27.98 -10.16 43.38
CA GLY A 11 -26.91 -11.02 42.92
C GLY A 11 -25.85 -10.29 42.10
N LYS A 12 -24.66 -10.91 42.15
CA LYS A 12 -23.51 -10.69 41.28
C LYS A 12 -23.96 -10.18 39.91
N SER A 13 -23.60 -8.94 39.60
CA SER A 13 -23.60 -8.46 38.22
C SER A 13 -22.74 -9.44 37.43
N PHE A 14 -23.39 -10.21 36.55
CA PHE A 14 -22.70 -10.93 35.50
C PHE A 14 -21.89 -9.88 34.76
N CYS A 15 -20.58 -9.87 34.99
CA CYS A 15 -19.65 -9.15 34.17
C CYS A 15 -19.74 -9.82 32.79
N CYS A 16 -20.64 -9.31 31.95
CA CYS A 16 -20.65 -9.62 30.54
C CYS A 16 -19.33 -9.07 30.00
N TYR A 17 -18.28 -9.89 30.06
CA TYR A 17 -17.09 -9.68 29.27
C TYR A 17 -17.57 -9.59 27.83
N ARG A 18 -17.66 -8.36 27.30
CA ARG A 18 -17.78 -8.17 25.86
C ARG A 18 -16.55 -8.86 25.29
N LEU A 19 -16.74 -10.03 24.69
CA LEU A 19 -15.73 -10.65 23.85
C LEU A 19 -15.38 -9.59 22.81
N LEU A 20 -14.22 -8.96 22.97
CA LEU A 20 -13.75 -7.96 22.03
C LEU A 20 -13.57 -8.69 20.69
N SER A 21 -14.09 -8.09 19.61
CA SER A 21 -13.82 -8.56 18.26
C SER A 21 -12.31 -8.72 18.06
N THR A 22 -11.88 -9.76 17.35
CA THR A 22 -10.47 -9.98 16.98
C THR A 22 -9.84 -8.72 16.40
N TYR A 23 -10.60 -7.93 15.64
CA TYR A 23 -10.17 -6.63 15.12
C TYR A 23 -9.80 -5.61 16.22
N VAL A 24 -10.64 -5.47 17.24
CA VAL A 24 -10.42 -4.49 18.32
C VAL A 24 -9.21 -4.89 19.15
N THR A 25 -9.12 -6.18 19.50
CA THR A 25 -8.00 -6.72 20.28
C THR A 25 -6.67 -6.54 19.52
N LYS A 26 -6.65 -6.92 18.23
CA LYS A 26 -5.51 -6.72 17.34
C LYS A 26 -5.08 -5.25 17.24
N SER A 27 -6.05 -4.35 17.04
CA SER A 27 -5.78 -2.91 16.88
C SER A 27 -5.20 -2.29 18.16
N ARG A 28 -5.72 -2.69 19.34
CA ARG A 28 -5.22 -2.23 20.63
C ARG A 28 -3.83 -2.77 20.93
N TYR A 29 -3.57 -4.04 20.63
CA TYR A 29 -2.25 -4.63 20.76
C TYR A 29 -1.23 -3.87 19.89
N LEU A 30 -1.53 -3.63 18.60
CA LEU A 30 -0.66 -2.84 17.73
C LEU A 30 -0.45 -1.41 18.23
N PHE A 31 -1.48 -0.78 18.81
CA PHE A 31 -1.36 0.54 19.41
C PHE A 31 -0.40 0.52 20.61
N GLU A 32 -0.55 -0.45 21.51
CA GLU A 32 0.35 -0.64 22.66
C GLU A 32 1.81 -0.81 22.22
N LEU A 33 2.08 -1.68 21.24
CA LEU A 33 3.42 -1.87 20.68
C LEU A 33 4.02 -0.58 20.09
N LYS A 34 3.20 0.34 19.59
CA LYS A 34 3.65 1.61 18.99
C LYS A 34 3.97 2.68 20.04
N GLU A 35 3.34 2.60 21.21
CA GLU A 35 3.47 3.60 22.27
C GLU A 35 4.49 3.21 23.35
N ASP A 36 4.67 1.91 23.60
CA ASP A 36 5.59 1.38 24.61
C ASP A 36 6.73 0.58 23.98
N ASP A 37 7.93 1.15 24.04
CA ASP A 37 9.16 0.57 23.49
C ASP A 37 9.58 -0.71 24.22
N ASP A 38 9.33 -0.85 25.53
CA ASP A 38 9.66 -2.06 26.29
C ASP A 38 8.72 -3.21 25.91
N THR A 39 7.44 -2.90 25.74
CA THR A 39 6.45 -3.89 25.27
C THR A 39 6.74 -4.30 23.82
N CYS A 40 7.14 -3.36 22.96
CA CYS A 40 7.60 -3.65 21.60
C CYS A 40 8.84 -4.55 21.58
N ARG A 41 9.84 -4.25 22.41
CA ARG A 41 11.07 -5.03 22.56
C ARG A 41 10.79 -6.45 23.04
N LYS A 42 9.84 -6.65 23.95
CA LYS A 42 9.37 -7.99 24.35
C LYS A 42 8.71 -8.71 23.19
N ALA A 43 7.89 -8.01 22.39
CA ALA A 43 7.25 -8.60 21.23
C ALA A 43 8.23 -9.02 20.12
N GLN A 44 9.40 -8.37 19.99
CA GLN A 44 10.47 -8.82 19.10
C GLN A 44 11.03 -10.21 19.49
N GLN A 45 10.94 -10.60 20.77
CA GLN A 45 11.44 -11.90 21.24
C GLN A 45 10.61 -13.09 20.76
N THR A 46 9.32 -12.85 20.51
CA THR A 46 8.36 -13.90 20.09
C THR A 46 7.73 -13.61 18.73
N GLY A 47 8.17 -12.56 18.05
CA GLY A 47 7.61 -12.10 16.78
C GLY A 47 8.23 -12.79 15.57
N ALA A 48 7.72 -12.44 14.40
CA ALA A 48 8.24 -12.88 13.12
C ALA A 48 8.83 -11.72 12.32
N PHE A 49 9.88 -12.02 11.57
CA PHE A 49 10.67 -11.05 10.82
C PHE A 49 10.59 -11.33 9.32
N TYR A 50 10.35 -10.27 8.57
CA TYR A 50 10.34 -10.23 7.12
C TYR A 50 11.59 -9.48 6.65
N LEU A 51 12.35 -10.09 5.75
CA LEU A 51 13.63 -9.54 5.31
C LEU A 51 13.50 -8.73 4.03
N PHE A 52 14.17 -7.60 4.03
CA PHE A 52 14.32 -6.71 2.90
C PHE A 52 15.81 -6.47 2.62
N HIS A 53 16.12 -6.10 1.38
CA HIS A 53 17.42 -5.59 0.98
C HIS A 53 17.22 -4.43 0.01
N SER A 54 17.63 -3.23 0.43
CA SER A 54 17.45 -2.00 -0.36
C SER A 54 15.99 -1.84 -0.82
N LEU A 55 15.06 -1.99 0.11
CA LEU A 55 13.61 -1.90 -0.05
C LEU A 55 12.96 -3.03 -0.87
N ALA A 56 13.71 -4.03 -1.33
CA ALA A 56 13.15 -5.19 -2.01
C ALA A 56 12.90 -6.32 -1.00
N PRO A 57 11.68 -6.89 -0.88
CA PRO A 57 11.43 -8.03 -0.01
C PRO A 57 12.09 -9.30 -0.53
N LEU A 58 12.47 -10.18 0.39
CA LEU A 58 12.92 -11.52 0.11
C LEU A 58 11.75 -12.39 -0.35
N LEU A 59 11.94 -13.12 -1.45
CA LEU A 59 11.01 -14.13 -1.95
C LEU A 59 11.74 -15.46 -2.11
N GLN A 60 11.13 -16.53 -1.63
CA GLN A 60 11.63 -17.89 -1.78
C GLN A 60 10.74 -18.70 -2.74
N PRO A 61 11.31 -19.52 -3.62
CA PRO A 61 10.53 -20.42 -4.47
C PRO A 61 9.91 -21.55 -3.63
N SER A 62 8.63 -21.83 -3.87
CA SER A 62 7.85 -22.91 -3.27
C SER A 62 6.93 -23.54 -4.32
N GLY A 63 7.43 -24.58 -4.99
CA GLY A 63 6.73 -25.20 -6.13
C GLY A 63 6.56 -24.22 -7.29
N HIS A 64 5.30 -24.01 -7.72
CA HIS A 64 4.95 -23.01 -8.74
C HIS A 64 4.72 -21.61 -8.16
N GLN A 65 4.94 -21.44 -6.86
CA GLN A 65 4.68 -20.20 -6.15
C GLN A 65 5.94 -19.59 -5.56
N HIS A 66 5.84 -18.33 -5.19
CA HIS A 66 6.85 -17.66 -4.37
C HIS A 66 6.23 -17.31 -3.03
N LEU A 67 6.96 -17.46 -1.95
CA LEU A 67 6.51 -17.12 -0.61
C LEU A 67 7.39 -16.01 -0.05
N VAL A 68 6.82 -15.17 0.80
CA VAL A 68 7.57 -14.25 1.65
C VAL A 68 7.94 -15.01 2.93
N PRO A 69 9.21 -15.40 3.13
CA PRO A 69 9.59 -16.17 4.30
C PRO A 69 9.47 -15.34 5.57
N ARG A 70 9.09 -16.02 6.64
CA ARG A 70 8.97 -15.48 8.00
C ARG A 70 10.03 -16.13 8.86
N LEU A 71 10.93 -15.35 9.43
CA LEU A 71 11.95 -15.84 10.34
C LEU A 71 11.52 -15.58 11.78
N ASN A 72 11.77 -16.52 12.68
CA ASN A 72 11.73 -16.24 14.11
C ASN A 72 13.05 -15.57 14.58
N LEU A 73 13.10 -15.14 15.85
CA LEU A 73 14.27 -14.46 16.41
C LEU A 73 15.55 -15.31 16.29
N LEU A 74 15.50 -16.59 16.67
CA LEU A 74 16.68 -17.47 16.67
C LEU A 74 17.26 -17.66 15.26
N GLU A 75 16.38 -17.81 14.26
CA GLU A 75 16.79 -17.90 12.86
C GLU A 75 17.44 -16.60 12.38
N LEU A 76 16.90 -15.46 12.78
CA LEU A 76 17.42 -14.14 12.43
C LEU A 76 18.78 -13.88 13.10
N GLU A 77 18.93 -14.16 14.39
CA GLU A 77 20.21 -14.01 15.11
C GLU A 77 21.29 -14.90 14.52
N ARG A 78 20.95 -16.15 14.18
CA ARG A 78 21.89 -17.05 13.49
C ARG A 78 22.31 -16.51 12.13
N LEU A 79 21.38 -15.95 11.36
CA LEU A 79 21.68 -15.29 10.09
C LEU A 79 22.62 -14.10 10.31
N LEU A 80 22.28 -13.19 11.23
CA LEU A 80 23.08 -12.01 11.54
C LEU A 80 24.50 -12.39 12.00
N GLY A 81 24.64 -13.39 12.86
CA GLY A 81 25.92 -13.90 13.32
C GLY A 81 26.82 -14.44 12.21
N LYS A 82 26.26 -15.08 11.17
CA LYS A 82 27.01 -15.52 9.98
C LYS A 82 27.64 -14.35 9.20
N PHE A 83 27.02 -13.18 9.25
CA PHE A 83 27.50 -11.95 8.62
C PHE A 83 28.24 -11.01 9.60
N GLY A 84 28.63 -11.53 10.77
CA GLY A 84 29.36 -10.76 11.78
C GLY A 84 28.57 -9.59 12.37
N GLN A 85 27.24 -9.66 12.32
CA GLN A 85 26.35 -8.64 12.88
C GLN A 85 25.88 -9.06 14.29
N ASP A 86 25.73 -8.08 15.17
CA ASP A 86 25.19 -8.28 16.51
C ASP A 86 23.65 -8.30 16.51
N ALA A 87 23.06 -8.95 17.50
CA ALA A 87 21.62 -9.06 17.71
C ALA A 87 20.93 -7.70 17.89
N GLN A 88 21.65 -6.68 18.35
CA GLN A 88 21.15 -5.29 18.43
C GLN A 88 20.65 -4.75 17.07
N ARG A 89 21.11 -5.29 15.94
CA ARG A 89 20.59 -4.95 14.60
C ARG A 89 19.09 -5.23 14.44
N ILE A 90 18.52 -6.12 15.26
CA ILE A 90 17.08 -6.41 15.26
C ILE A 90 16.26 -5.17 15.65
N GLU A 91 16.82 -4.25 16.45
CA GLU A 91 16.15 -2.99 16.83
C GLU A 91 15.94 -2.05 15.63
N ASP A 92 16.68 -2.24 14.53
CA ASP A 92 16.46 -1.51 13.28
C ASP A 92 15.15 -1.93 12.59
N SER A 93 14.55 -3.07 12.95
CA SER A 93 13.29 -3.55 12.39
C SER A 93 12.09 -2.64 12.70
N VAL A 94 11.10 -2.62 11.82
CA VAL A 94 9.87 -1.82 11.96
C VAL A 94 8.67 -2.72 12.13
N LEU A 95 7.75 -2.37 13.02
CA LEU A 95 6.51 -3.11 13.25
C LEU A 95 5.57 -2.90 12.05
N ILE A 96 5.15 -4.00 11.44
CA ILE A 96 4.33 -4.00 10.21
C ILE A 96 2.95 -4.65 10.42
N GLY A 97 2.74 -5.33 11.55
CA GLY A 97 1.45 -5.94 11.84
C GLY A 97 1.52 -6.97 12.96
N CYS A 98 0.46 -7.77 13.06
CA CYS A 98 0.42 -8.93 13.94
C CYS A 98 -0.64 -9.94 13.50
N SER A 99 -0.53 -11.17 14.00
CA SER A 99 -1.54 -12.21 13.85
C SER A 99 -2.74 -11.98 14.78
N GLU A 100 -3.79 -12.80 14.61
CA GLU A 100 -4.94 -12.81 15.53
C GLU A 100 -4.57 -13.31 16.93
N GLN A 101 -3.48 -14.07 17.05
CA GLN A 101 -2.93 -14.61 18.30
C GLN A 101 -1.88 -13.68 18.93
N HIS A 102 -1.80 -12.41 18.49
CA HIS A 102 -0.84 -11.41 18.98
C HIS A 102 0.64 -11.75 18.73
N GLU A 103 0.93 -12.51 17.68
CA GLU A 103 2.30 -12.61 17.20
C GLU A 103 2.63 -11.36 16.38
N ALA A 104 3.53 -10.51 16.88
CA ALA A 104 3.95 -9.31 16.19
C ALA A 104 4.81 -9.62 14.96
N TRP A 105 4.65 -8.82 13.90
CA TRP A 105 5.39 -8.93 12.65
C TRP A 105 6.25 -7.71 12.45
N PHE A 106 7.51 -7.91 12.08
CA PHE A 106 8.50 -6.88 11.89
C PHE A 106 9.16 -7.00 10.51
N ALA A 107 9.52 -5.88 9.89
CA ALA A 107 10.35 -5.85 8.69
C ALA A 107 11.75 -5.32 9.02
N LEU A 108 12.78 -6.01 8.53
CA LEU A 108 14.18 -5.59 8.69
C LEU A 108 14.84 -5.51 7.32
N ASP A 109 15.37 -4.34 6.99
CA ASP A 109 16.18 -4.16 5.79
C ASP A 109 17.66 -4.32 6.10
N LEU A 110 18.31 -5.25 5.40
CA LEU A 110 19.71 -5.59 5.58
C LEU A 110 20.64 -4.83 4.61
N GLY A 111 20.07 -4.07 3.67
CA GLY A 111 20.79 -3.34 2.62
C GLY A 111 20.73 -1.81 2.76
N LEU A 112 19.99 -1.27 3.73
CA LEU A 112 19.96 0.17 4.00
C LEU A 112 21.05 0.59 4.98
N ASN A 113 21.66 1.76 4.75
CA ASN A 113 22.57 2.40 5.68
C ASN A 113 21.77 3.42 6.50
N SER A 114 21.72 3.26 7.83
CA SER A 114 21.02 4.20 8.70
C SER A 114 22.01 5.13 9.40
N SER A 115 21.78 6.44 9.38
CA SER A 115 22.58 7.38 10.18
C SER A 115 22.54 7.10 11.69
N SER A 116 21.54 6.33 12.15
CA SER A 116 21.38 5.92 13.54
C SER A 116 21.88 4.50 13.82
N SER A 117 22.21 3.70 12.81
CA SER A 117 22.77 2.36 13.00
C SER A 117 24.27 2.35 12.68
N THR A 118 25.04 1.62 13.47
CA THR A 118 26.48 1.40 13.25
C THR A 118 26.74 0.31 12.21
N TYR A 119 25.69 -0.31 11.69
CA TYR A 119 25.77 -1.50 10.84
C TYR A 119 25.89 -1.14 9.37
N ALA A 120 26.84 -1.79 8.69
CA ALA A 120 26.98 -1.69 7.25
C ALA A 120 25.90 -2.51 6.52
N SER A 121 25.55 -2.08 5.32
CA SER A 121 24.79 -2.89 4.35
C SER A 121 25.47 -4.25 4.15
N LEU A 122 24.67 -5.31 4.19
CA LEU A 122 25.13 -6.67 3.93
C LEU A 122 25.15 -6.96 2.42
N PRO A 123 26.06 -7.85 1.95
CA PRO A 123 26.15 -8.22 0.55
C PRO A 123 24.91 -9.00 0.09
N LYS A 124 24.19 -8.46 -0.89
CA LYS A 124 22.93 -9.02 -1.41
C LYS A 124 23.07 -10.48 -1.90
N SER A 125 24.09 -10.76 -2.71
CA SER A 125 24.28 -12.08 -3.35
C SER A 125 24.53 -13.20 -2.33
N GLU A 126 25.25 -12.90 -1.25
CA GLU A 126 25.52 -13.86 -0.18
C GLU A 126 24.28 -14.13 0.65
N LEU A 127 23.48 -13.10 0.95
CA LEU A 127 22.18 -13.25 1.61
C LEU A 127 21.22 -14.09 0.78
N GLU A 128 21.12 -13.84 -0.52
CA GLU A 128 20.26 -14.62 -1.44
C GLU A 128 20.66 -16.11 -1.46
N THR A 129 21.97 -16.38 -1.45
CA THR A 129 22.51 -17.74 -1.41
C THR A 129 22.18 -18.45 -0.09
N GLU A 130 22.45 -17.80 1.05
CA GLU A 130 22.19 -18.35 2.38
C GLU A 130 20.68 -18.60 2.60
N LEU A 131 19.85 -17.66 2.15
CA LEU A 131 18.40 -17.70 2.31
C LEU A 131 17.70 -18.48 1.20
N LYS A 132 18.42 -18.99 0.19
CA LYS A 132 17.85 -19.73 -0.96
C LYS A 132 16.67 -18.98 -1.61
N GLY A 133 16.80 -17.67 -1.76
CA GLY A 133 15.76 -16.78 -2.23
C GLY A 133 16.32 -15.62 -3.04
N SER A 134 15.45 -14.71 -3.48
CA SER A 134 15.83 -13.51 -4.23
C SER A 134 15.12 -12.28 -3.68
N PHE A 135 15.80 -11.14 -3.66
CA PHE A 135 15.17 -9.86 -3.32
C PHE A 135 14.62 -9.19 -4.57
N VAL A 136 13.30 -9.04 -4.63
CA VAL A 136 12.58 -8.63 -5.84
C VAL A 136 12.01 -7.22 -5.72
N GLU A 137 12.26 -6.37 -6.71
CA GLU A 137 11.67 -5.03 -6.75
C GLU A 137 10.16 -5.08 -6.97
N LEU A 138 9.40 -4.67 -5.95
CA LEU A 138 7.94 -4.74 -5.95
C LEU A 138 7.28 -4.02 -7.16
N ARG A 139 7.79 -2.85 -7.58
CA ARG A 139 7.22 -2.13 -8.73
C ARG A 139 7.41 -2.91 -10.03
N LYS A 140 8.59 -3.51 -10.26
CA LYS A 140 8.83 -4.37 -11.42
C LYS A 140 7.91 -5.59 -11.35
N ALA A 141 7.76 -6.18 -10.17
CA ALA A 141 6.83 -7.29 -9.95
C ALA A 141 5.36 -6.90 -10.25
N LEU A 142 4.92 -5.68 -9.98
CA LEU A 142 3.53 -5.29 -10.24
C LEU A 142 3.21 -5.05 -11.72
N PHE A 143 4.18 -4.58 -12.51
CA PHE A 143 3.94 -4.06 -13.86
C PHE A 143 4.62 -4.83 -14.99
N GLN A 144 5.63 -5.66 -14.70
CA GLN A 144 6.47 -6.30 -15.72
C GLN A 144 6.41 -7.83 -15.70
N LEU A 145 5.55 -8.40 -14.88
CA LEU A 145 5.44 -9.85 -14.74
C LEU A 145 4.66 -10.49 -15.91
N ASN A 146 5.24 -11.58 -16.41
CA ASN A 146 4.65 -12.43 -17.44
C ASN A 146 3.49 -13.26 -16.84
N PRO A 147 2.63 -13.88 -17.66
CA PRO A 147 1.56 -14.76 -17.18
C PRO A 147 2.03 -15.89 -16.23
N VAL A 148 3.29 -16.33 -16.39
CA VAL A 148 3.94 -17.35 -15.55
C VAL A 148 4.19 -16.87 -14.11
N ASP A 149 4.36 -15.57 -13.92
CA ASP A 149 4.65 -14.95 -12.62
C ASP A 149 3.38 -14.53 -11.87
N SER A 150 2.20 -15.02 -12.30
CA SER A 150 0.92 -14.80 -11.62
C SER A 150 0.97 -15.18 -10.15
N SER A 151 1.82 -16.14 -9.77
CA SER A 151 2.02 -16.47 -8.37
C SER A 151 2.79 -15.43 -7.57
N LEU A 152 3.79 -14.76 -8.16
CA LEU A 152 4.49 -13.64 -7.50
C LEU A 152 3.48 -12.53 -7.21
N LEU A 153 2.66 -12.20 -8.22
CA LEU A 153 1.61 -11.20 -8.07
C LEU A 153 0.61 -11.61 -6.99
N PHE A 154 0.18 -12.88 -6.93
CA PHE A 154 -0.73 -13.42 -5.92
C PHE A 154 -0.17 -13.34 -4.49
N THR A 155 1.11 -13.65 -4.30
CA THR A 155 1.77 -13.55 -2.99
C THR A 155 1.90 -12.09 -2.55
N LEU A 156 2.27 -11.20 -3.47
CA LEU A 156 2.30 -9.75 -3.21
C LEU A 156 0.90 -9.15 -3.02
N LEU A 157 -0.12 -9.72 -3.66
CA LEU A 157 -1.54 -9.40 -3.53
C LEU A 157 -2.09 -9.77 -2.15
N ALA A 158 -1.72 -10.95 -1.66
CA ALA A 158 -2.19 -11.49 -0.40
C ALA A 158 -1.52 -10.81 0.80
N ASP A 159 -0.32 -10.26 0.62
CA ASP A 159 0.50 -9.71 1.69
C ASP A 159 0.64 -8.19 1.60
N THR A 160 -0.44 -7.47 1.94
CA THR A 160 -0.43 -6.01 2.17
C THR A 160 0.66 -5.58 3.16
N THR A 161 1.11 -6.50 4.01
CA THR A 161 2.22 -6.33 4.95
C THR A 161 3.53 -5.96 4.23
N SER A 162 3.82 -6.57 3.08
CA SER A 162 5.06 -6.29 2.32
C SER A 162 5.07 -4.88 1.71
N LEU A 163 3.92 -4.37 1.26
CA LEU A 163 3.78 -3.00 0.73
C LEU A 163 3.89 -1.95 1.84
N LEU A 164 3.29 -2.24 3.00
CA LEU A 164 3.41 -1.42 4.20
C LEU A 164 4.86 -1.38 4.71
N ALA A 165 5.50 -2.54 4.80
CA ALA A 165 6.89 -2.69 5.21
C ALA A 165 7.82 -1.84 4.35
N GLN A 166 7.74 -1.99 3.03
CA GLN A 166 8.55 -1.20 2.10
C GLN A 166 8.35 0.31 2.29
N SER A 167 7.10 0.75 2.52
CA SER A 167 6.79 2.17 2.70
C SER A 167 7.37 2.74 3.99
N LEU A 168 7.26 2.00 5.10
CA LEU A 168 7.84 2.39 6.37
C LEU A 168 9.37 2.40 6.32
N LEU A 169 9.98 1.35 5.76
CA LEU A 169 11.44 1.28 5.58
C LEU A 169 11.95 2.44 4.72
N ARG A 170 11.29 2.72 3.58
CA ARG A 170 11.60 3.87 2.72
C ARG A 170 11.44 5.20 3.44
N TRP A 171 10.40 5.35 4.25
CA TRP A 171 10.21 6.56 5.05
C TRP A 171 11.37 6.76 6.02
N HIS A 172 11.79 5.72 6.74
CA HIS A 172 12.93 5.81 7.65
C HIS A 172 14.25 6.13 6.93
N ASP A 173 14.45 5.58 5.73
CA ASP A 173 15.60 5.86 4.89
C ASP A 173 15.67 7.35 4.49
N GLY A 174 14.54 7.93 4.08
CA GLY A 174 14.46 9.34 3.70
C GLY A 174 14.41 10.35 4.85
N HIS A 175 14.12 9.93 6.08
CA HIS A 175 13.86 10.82 7.23
C HIS A 175 14.90 10.69 8.36
N GLN A 176 16.14 10.39 8.00
CA GLN A 176 17.24 10.20 8.96
C GLN A 176 17.61 11.47 9.74
N PHE A 177 17.40 12.65 9.16
CA PHE A 177 17.78 13.94 9.75
C PHE A 177 16.57 14.84 9.97
N CYS A 178 16.65 15.71 10.97
CA CYS A 178 15.62 16.67 11.31
C CYS A 178 15.62 17.82 10.29
N SER A 179 14.49 18.02 9.61
CA SER A 179 14.31 19.11 8.64
C SER A 179 14.50 20.52 9.22
N ARG A 180 14.36 20.70 10.54
CA ARG A 180 14.55 22.00 11.21
C ARG A 180 15.99 22.23 11.66
N SER A 181 16.67 21.21 12.20
CA SER A 181 17.97 21.39 12.88
C SER A 181 19.14 20.73 12.16
N GLY A 182 18.90 19.89 11.15
CA GLY A 182 19.92 19.09 10.48
C GLY A 182 20.49 17.93 11.32
N GLN A 183 20.06 17.76 12.57
CA GLN A 183 20.57 16.72 13.47
C GLN A 183 19.90 15.36 13.21
N PRO A 184 20.60 14.23 13.45
CA PRO A 184 20.00 12.90 13.33
C PRO A 184 18.76 12.75 14.21
N THR A 185 17.73 12.12 13.65
CA THR A 185 16.53 11.73 14.39
C THR A 185 16.65 10.27 14.85
N LYS A 186 16.00 9.91 15.95
CA LYS A 186 15.97 8.55 16.48
C LYS A 186 14.59 7.94 16.31
N LYS A 187 14.55 6.73 15.78
CA LYS A 187 13.35 5.91 15.68
C LYS A 187 12.95 5.38 17.06
N ASN A 188 11.65 5.17 17.32
CA ASN A 188 11.22 4.33 18.45
C ASN A 188 11.29 2.84 18.09
N MET A 189 11.07 1.93 19.04
CA MET A 189 11.24 0.49 18.79
C MET A 189 10.32 -0.04 17.69
N ALA A 190 9.07 0.43 17.63
CA ALA A 190 8.12 0.01 16.61
C ALA A 190 8.36 0.63 15.22
N GLY A 191 9.17 1.68 15.10
CA GLY A 191 9.27 2.43 13.85
C GLY A 191 8.02 3.23 13.48
N SER A 192 7.12 3.50 14.43
CA SER A 192 5.93 4.32 14.20
C SER A 192 6.24 5.82 14.14
N LYS A 193 7.39 6.24 14.66
CA LYS A 193 7.81 7.65 14.72
C LYS A 193 9.33 7.80 14.73
N ARG A 194 9.80 9.01 14.41
CA ARG A 194 11.18 9.46 14.63
C ARG A 194 11.16 10.73 15.45
N VAL A 195 12.09 10.87 16.39
CA VAL A 195 12.18 12.02 17.30
C VAL A 195 13.53 12.69 17.14
N CYS A 196 13.54 14.00 16.92
CA CYS A 196 14.78 14.76 16.94
C CYS A 196 15.25 14.95 18.38
N SER A 197 16.49 14.55 18.68
CA SER A 197 17.02 14.62 20.05
C SER A 197 17.20 16.07 20.54
N SER A 198 17.49 17.01 19.63
CA SER A 198 17.83 18.40 19.97
C SER A 198 16.61 19.31 20.19
N ASN A 199 15.54 19.13 19.42
CA ASN A 199 14.35 20.01 19.48
C ASN A 199 13.04 19.26 19.82
N LYS A 200 13.10 17.94 20.04
CA LYS A 200 11.97 17.07 20.40
C LYS A 200 10.83 17.02 19.39
N ILE A 201 11.02 17.52 18.17
CA ILE A 201 10.03 17.36 17.08
C ILE A 201 9.87 15.87 16.79
N ILE A 202 8.60 15.45 16.75
CA ILE A 202 8.19 14.11 16.38
C ILE A 202 7.76 14.12 14.91
N TYR A 203 8.36 13.23 14.13
CA TYR A 203 8.01 12.98 12.74
C TYR A 203 7.27 11.64 12.68
N TYR A 204 6.16 11.63 11.95
CA TYR A 204 5.37 10.44 11.67
C TYR A 204 5.49 10.07 10.18
N PRO A 205 5.34 8.78 9.83
CA PRO A 205 5.22 8.36 8.44
C PRO A 205 4.14 9.16 7.70
N GLN A 206 4.47 9.67 6.52
CA GLN A 206 3.58 10.51 5.71
C GLN A 206 3.11 9.77 4.46
N MET A 207 1.90 10.09 4.03
CA MET A 207 1.35 9.69 2.74
C MET A 207 0.88 10.95 2.01
N ALA A 208 1.31 11.13 0.76
CA ALA A 208 0.78 12.20 -0.06
C ALA A 208 -0.64 11.83 -0.54
N PRO A 209 -1.66 12.69 -0.35
CA PRO A 209 -2.99 12.45 -0.90
C PRO A 209 -2.96 12.63 -2.43
N VAL A 210 -3.50 11.66 -3.15
CA VAL A 210 -3.57 11.64 -4.61
C VAL A 210 -4.98 11.27 -5.01
N VAL A 211 -5.65 12.12 -5.79
CA VAL A 211 -6.95 11.77 -6.37
C VAL A 211 -6.75 10.93 -7.62
N ILE A 212 -7.63 9.97 -7.84
CA ILE A 212 -7.67 9.20 -9.09
C ILE A 212 -9.12 9.07 -9.56
N THR A 213 -9.39 9.56 -10.76
CA THR A 213 -10.74 9.82 -11.23
C THR A 213 -11.01 9.13 -12.56
N LEU A 214 -12.03 8.27 -12.57
CA LEU A 214 -12.58 7.74 -13.80
C LEU A 214 -13.74 8.63 -14.25
N VAL A 215 -13.53 9.36 -15.35
CA VAL A 215 -14.52 10.29 -15.92
C VAL A 215 -15.37 9.55 -16.96
N SER A 216 -16.68 9.80 -16.95
CA SER A 216 -17.65 9.15 -17.85
C SER A 216 -18.60 10.18 -18.48
N ASP A 217 -18.92 10.02 -19.76
CA ASP A 217 -19.99 10.79 -20.43
C ASP A 217 -21.36 10.10 -20.33
N GLY A 218 -21.40 8.92 -19.69
CA GLY A 218 -22.58 8.08 -19.52
C GLY A 218 -22.65 6.88 -20.47
N THR A 219 -21.84 6.88 -21.54
CA THR A 219 -21.74 5.77 -22.50
C THR A 219 -20.30 5.28 -22.70
N ARG A 220 -19.34 6.17 -22.46
CA ARG A 220 -17.89 5.97 -22.58
C ARG A 220 -17.21 6.43 -21.30
N CYS A 221 -16.02 5.90 -21.04
CA CYS A 221 -15.13 6.42 -20.00
C CYS A 221 -13.85 7.00 -20.63
N LEU A 222 -13.29 8.02 -19.99
CA LEU A 222 -12.05 8.64 -20.39
C LEU A 222 -10.90 7.90 -19.75
N LEU A 223 -9.93 7.47 -20.56
CA LEU A 223 -8.67 6.92 -20.09
C LEU A 223 -7.52 7.68 -20.73
N ALA A 224 -6.43 7.83 -19.99
CA ALA A 224 -5.23 8.53 -20.40
C ALA A 224 -3.97 7.70 -20.14
N ARG A 225 -2.87 8.11 -20.78
CA ARG A 225 -1.54 7.54 -20.55
C ARG A 225 -0.50 8.64 -20.43
N GLN A 226 0.43 8.44 -19.50
CA GLN A 226 1.63 9.25 -19.34
C GLN A 226 2.79 8.65 -20.15
N HIS A 227 3.75 9.49 -20.53
CA HIS A 227 4.96 9.07 -21.26
C HIS A 227 5.77 7.96 -20.55
N SER A 228 5.70 7.90 -19.22
CA SER A 228 6.40 6.90 -18.41
C SER A 228 5.74 5.52 -18.39
N PHE A 229 4.48 5.42 -18.86
CA PHE A 229 3.73 4.16 -18.80
C PHE A 229 4.18 3.19 -19.89
N PRO A 230 4.14 1.86 -19.63
CA PRO A 230 4.31 0.85 -20.66
C PRO A 230 3.43 1.16 -21.89
N LYS A 231 3.96 0.88 -23.08
CA LYS A 231 3.25 1.14 -24.34
C LYS A 231 1.89 0.45 -24.33
N GLY A 232 0.85 1.19 -24.70
CA GLY A 232 -0.53 0.70 -24.73
C GLY A 232 -1.25 0.66 -23.38
N LEU A 233 -0.59 0.91 -22.24
CA LEU A 233 -1.27 1.02 -20.95
C LEU A 233 -2.00 2.37 -20.84
N TYR A 234 -3.31 2.32 -20.57
CA TYR A 234 -4.16 3.48 -20.26
C TYR A 234 -4.79 3.31 -18.88
N SER A 235 -5.02 4.41 -18.17
CA SER A 235 -5.52 4.45 -16.79
C SER A 235 -6.51 5.62 -16.61
N ALA A 236 -7.19 5.64 -15.47
CA ALA A 236 -7.87 6.83 -14.95
C ALA A 236 -6.87 7.99 -14.72
N LEU A 237 -7.38 9.23 -14.74
CA LEU A 237 -6.63 10.47 -14.49
C LEU A 237 -6.25 10.54 -13.02
N ALA A 238 -5.06 11.03 -12.68
CA ALA A 238 -4.62 11.08 -11.28
C ALA A 238 -3.60 12.18 -11.04
N GLY A 239 -3.74 12.87 -9.91
CA GLY A 239 -2.76 13.87 -9.47
C GLY A 239 -2.88 14.20 -7.99
N PHE A 240 -1.89 14.97 -7.51
CA PHE A 240 -1.72 15.25 -6.09
C PHE A 240 -2.74 16.30 -5.63
N CYS A 241 -3.23 16.18 -4.39
CA CYS A 241 -3.96 17.29 -3.78
C CYS A 241 -2.98 18.40 -3.37
N ASP A 242 -3.34 19.65 -3.64
CA ASP A 242 -2.59 20.81 -3.17
C ASP A 242 -2.92 21.17 -1.72
N ILE A 243 -2.05 21.96 -1.09
CA ILE A 243 -2.24 22.42 0.29
C ILE A 243 -3.49 23.29 0.37
N GLY A 244 -4.43 22.90 1.24
CA GLY A 244 -5.69 23.62 1.45
C GLY A 244 -6.81 23.22 0.48
N GLU A 245 -6.53 22.30 -0.45
CA GLU A 245 -7.49 21.81 -1.42
C GLU A 245 -8.38 20.70 -0.83
N SER A 246 -9.67 20.69 -1.17
CA SER A 246 -10.54 19.55 -0.90
C SER A 246 -10.29 18.42 -1.90
N VAL A 247 -10.72 17.19 -1.61
CA VAL A 247 -10.65 16.09 -2.58
C VAL A 247 -11.45 16.45 -3.83
N GLU A 248 -12.61 17.07 -3.65
CA GLU A 248 -13.50 17.45 -4.73
C GLU A 248 -12.93 18.55 -5.62
N ASP A 249 -12.18 19.50 -5.05
CA ASP A 249 -11.50 20.55 -5.81
C ASP A 249 -10.31 19.96 -6.58
N ALA A 250 -9.51 19.10 -5.95
CA ALA A 250 -8.40 18.41 -6.59
C ALA A 250 -8.88 17.59 -7.80
N VAL A 251 -9.97 16.84 -7.67
CA VAL A 251 -10.53 16.09 -8.80
C VAL A 251 -10.95 17.01 -9.95
N ARG A 252 -11.59 18.15 -9.66
CA ARG A 252 -12.00 19.09 -10.71
C ARG A 252 -10.81 19.76 -11.37
N ARG A 253 -9.81 20.18 -10.59
CA ARG A 253 -8.59 20.81 -11.07
C ARG A 253 -7.82 19.86 -11.97
N GLU A 254 -7.51 18.66 -11.50
CA GLU A 254 -6.73 17.67 -12.27
C GLU A 254 -7.40 17.33 -13.61
N VAL A 255 -8.73 17.14 -13.61
CA VAL A 255 -9.47 16.88 -14.86
C VAL A 255 -9.47 18.10 -15.80
N ALA A 256 -9.57 19.32 -15.25
CA ALA A 256 -9.48 20.53 -16.06
C ALA A 256 -8.07 20.76 -16.62
N GLU A 257 -7.02 20.50 -15.83
CA GLU A 257 -5.61 20.67 -16.21
C GLU A 257 -5.15 19.65 -17.25
N GLU A 258 -5.47 18.37 -17.05
CA GLU A 258 -4.96 17.30 -17.91
C GLU A 258 -5.72 17.16 -19.23
N VAL A 259 -7.04 17.38 -19.22
CA VAL A 259 -7.93 17.08 -20.37
C VAL A 259 -8.96 18.17 -20.68
N GLY A 260 -8.99 19.28 -19.95
CA GLY A 260 -9.85 20.43 -20.26
C GLY A 260 -11.35 20.23 -20.04
N LEU A 261 -11.76 19.26 -19.21
CA LEU A 261 -13.17 18.95 -18.98
C LEU A 261 -13.71 19.56 -17.68
N GLU A 262 -14.97 20.00 -17.71
CA GLU A 262 -15.73 20.38 -16.52
C GLU A 262 -16.57 19.20 -16.00
N LEU A 263 -16.43 18.90 -14.71
CA LEU A 263 -17.19 17.83 -14.07
C LEU A 263 -18.55 18.31 -13.58
N GLU A 264 -19.58 17.49 -13.81
CA GLU A 264 -20.94 17.69 -13.32
C GLU A 264 -21.15 17.06 -11.94
N ARG A 265 -20.84 15.76 -11.82
CA ARG A 265 -21.02 14.99 -10.59
C ARG A 265 -19.74 14.25 -10.24
N LEU A 266 -19.56 14.06 -8.94
CA LEU A 266 -18.44 13.37 -8.35
C LEU A 266 -18.95 12.40 -7.28
N GLN A 267 -18.41 11.18 -7.26
CA GLN A 267 -18.73 10.15 -6.29
C GLN A 267 -17.46 9.45 -5.84
N TYR A 268 -17.18 9.48 -4.54
CA TYR A 268 -16.13 8.64 -3.94
C TYR A 268 -16.44 7.15 -4.13
N SER A 269 -15.43 6.37 -4.48
CA SER A 269 -15.50 4.90 -4.60
C SER A 269 -14.76 4.22 -3.46
N ALA A 270 -13.44 4.42 -3.40
CA ALA A 270 -12.55 3.67 -2.51
C ALA A 270 -11.26 4.45 -2.26
N SER A 271 -10.42 3.93 -1.37
CA SER A 271 -9.06 4.41 -1.21
C SER A 271 -8.08 3.24 -1.16
N GLN A 272 -6.84 3.51 -1.57
CA GLN A 272 -5.77 2.53 -1.58
C GLN A 272 -4.47 3.20 -1.18
N HIS A 273 -3.76 2.60 -0.22
CA HIS A 273 -2.35 2.93 -0.02
C HIS A 273 -1.55 2.45 -1.22
N TRP A 274 -0.78 3.36 -1.82
CA TRP A 274 0.05 3.10 -2.97
C TRP A 274 1.51 3.41 -2.64
N PRO A 275 2.39 2.40 -2.55
CA PRO A 275 3.73 2.57 -2.00
C PRO A 275 4.75 3.17 -2.99
N PHE A 276 4.38 3.43 -4.25
CA PHE A 276 5.31 3.86 -5.31
C PHE A 276 5.00 5.25 -5.90
N PRO A 277 6.02 6.06 -6.24
CA PRO A 277 7.43 5.96 -5.80
C PRO A 277 7.61 6.44 -4.35
N ASN A 278 6.75 7.36 -3.93
CA ASN A 278 6.67 7.91 -2.59
C ASN A 278 5.28 7.55 -2.05
N SER A 279 5.22 6.92 -0.88
CA SER A 279 4.00 6.45 -0.24
C SER A 279 2.84 7.45 -0.39
N SER A 280 1.76 7.03 -1.04
CA SER A 280 0.62 7.88 -1.37
C SER A 280 -0.69 7.23 -0.91
N LEU A 281 -1.68 8.06 -0.60
CA LEU A 281 -3.05 7.63 -0.37
C LEU A 281 -3.85 7.96 -1.63
N MET A 282 -4.13 6.94 -2.44
CA MET A 282 -4.97 7.08 -3.63
C MET A 282 -6.42 7.17 -3.19
N ILE A 283 -7.12 8.22 -3.61
CA ILE A 283 -8.52 8.52 -3.31
C ILE A 283 -9.28 8.41 -4.62
N ALA A 284 -10.02 7.32 -4.77
CA ALA A 284 -10.65 6.97 -6.04
C ALA A 284 -12.05 7.54 -6.15
N CYS A 285 -12.32 8.18 -7.28
CA CYS A 285 -13.58 8.80 -7.58
C CYS A 285 -14.11 8.40 -8.96
N HIS A 286 -15.43 8.30 -9.09
CA HIS A 286 -16.12 8.34 -10.37
C HIS A 286 -16.62 9.76 -10.58
N ALA A 287 -16.51 10.25 -11.81
CA ALA A 287 -17.06 11.55 -12.18
C ALA A 287 -17.82 11.49 -13.50
N THR A 288 -18.79 12.40 -13.68
CA THR A 288 -19.50 12.56 -14.95
C THR A 288 -19.32 13.97 -15.49
N VAL A 289 -19.25 14.10 -16.82
CA VAL A 289 -19.35 15.38 -17.51
C VAL A 289 -20.80 15.64 -17.95
N LYS A 290 -21.14 16.91 -18.21
CA LYS A 290 -22.48 17.23 -18.74
C LYS A 290 -22.62 16.69 -20.17
N PRO A 291 -23.82 16.23 -20.58
CA PRO A 291 -24.07 15.88 -21.96
C PRO A 291 -23.69 17.00 -22.92
N GLY A 292 -22.91 16.66 -23.97
CA GLY A 292 -22.40 17.62 -24.95
C GLY A 292 -21.07 18.30 -24.59
N GLN A 293 -20.61 18.24 -23.33
CA GLN A 293 -19.30 18.75 -22.90
C GLN A 293 -18.27 17.61 -22.88
N THR A 294 -17.95 17.06 -24.06
CA THR A 294 -17.06 15.88 -24.20
C THR A 294 -15.80 16.13 -25.03
N GLU A 295 -15.60 17.35 -25.50
CA GLU A 295 -14.39 17.74 -26.22
C GLU A 295 -13.22 17.80 -25.24
N ILE A 296 -12.20 16.96 -25.48
CA ILE A 296 -11.00 16.91 -24.65
C ILE A 296 -9.90 17.79 -25.23
N GLN A 297 -9.20 18.51 -24.36
CA GLN A 297 -8.00 19.28 -24.68
C GLN A 297 -6.85 18.72 -23.86
N VAL A 298 -6.10 17.79 -24.45
CA VAL A 298 -5.05 17.07 -23.74
C VAL A 298 -3.84 17.97 -23.51
N ASN A 299 -3.44 18.14 -22.24
CA ASN A 299 -2.18 18.79 -21.89
C ASN A 299 -1.00 17.84 -22.16
N LEU A 300 -0.38 18.00 -23.34
CA LEU A 300 0.73 17.16 -23.78
C LEU A 300 2.03 17.30 -22.96
N ARG A 301 2.09 18.23 -22.01
CA ARG A 301 3.22 18.32 -21.06
C ARG A 301 3.18 17.21 -20.02
N GLU A 302 2.00 16.71 -19.70
CA GLU A 302 1.78 15.71 -18.65
C GLU A 302 1.38 14.36 -19.25
N LEU A 303 0.40 14.38 -20.17
CA LEU A 303 -0.12 13.19 -20.82
C LEU A 303 0.49 12.99 -22.21
N GLU A 304 0.72 11.73 -22.57
CA GLU A 304 1.07 11.34 -23.94
C GLU A 304 -0.21 11.27 -24.80
N ALA A 305 -1.30 10.74 -24.25
CA ALA A 305 -2.59 10.67 -24.92
C ALA A 305 -3.75 10.50 -23.92
N ALA A 306 -4.94 10.98 -24.30
CA ALA A 306 -6.21 10.66 -23.64
C ALA A 306 -7.29 10.44 -24.69
N ALA A 307 -8.22 9.53 -24.44
CA ALA A 307 -9.31 9.23 -25.35
C ALA A 307 -10.54 8.68 -24.62
N TRP A 308 -11.71 8.88 -25.23
CA TRP A 308 -12.94 8.22 -24.80
C TRP A 308 -12.97 6.77 -25.30
N PHE A 309 -13.18 5.83 -24.38
CA PHE A 309 -13.31 4.40 -24.66
C PHE A 309 -14.74 3.94 -24.41
N SER A 310 -15.30 3.20 -25.34
CA SER A 310 -16.65 2.63 -25.24
C SER A 310 -16.73 1.52 -24.19
N TYR A 311 -17.94 1.29 -23.69
CA TYR A 311 -18.22 0.16 -22.82
C TYR A 311 -17.73 -1.17 -23.39
N ALA A 312 -17.96 -1.43 -24.68
CA ALA A 312 -17.59 -2.68 -25.33
C ALA A 312 -16.07 -2.89 -25.36
N GLU A 313 -15.30 -1.83 -25.67
CA GLU A 313 -13.83 -1.86 -25.68
C GLU A 313 -13.27 -2.18 -24.29
N VAL A 314 -13.76 -1.47 -23.27
CA VAL A 314 -13.27 -1.61 -21.88
C VAL A 314 -13.68 -2.97 -21.30
N ALA A 315 -14.92 -3.41 -21.53
CA ALA A 315 -15.39 -4.72 -21.09
C ALA A 315 -14.63 -5.87 -21.77
N ALA A 316 -14.28 -5.73 -23.06
CA ALA A 316 -13.42 -6.68 -23.75
C ALA A 316 -11.99 -6.69 -23.17
N ALA A 317 -11.43 -5.53 -22.88
CA ALA A 317 -10.09 -5.40 -22.29
C ALA A 317 -10.01 -6.05 -20.89
N LEU A 318 -11.03 -5.87 -20.04
CA LEU A 318 -11.09 -6.51 -18.70
C LEU A 318 -11.15 -8.05 -18.76
N LYS A 319 -11.71 -8.63 -19.84
CA LYS A 319 -11.83 -10.09 -20.02
C LYS A 319 -10.53 -10.75 -20.49
N ARG A 320 -9.53 -9.97 -20.96
CA ARG A 320 -8.27 -10.53 -21.46
C ARG A 320 -7.47 -11.18 -20.32
N LYS A 321 -6.99 -12.40 -20.57
CA LYS A 321 -6.07 -13.11 -19.66
C LYS A 321 -4.63 -12.82 -20.09
N GLY A 322 -3.90 -12.05 -19.29
CA GLY A 322 -2.46 -11.78 -19.47
C GLY A 322 -2.12 -10.34 -19.85
N THR A 323 -0.85 -9.98 -19.64
CA THR A 323 -0.24 -8.64 -19.86
C THR A 323 0.46 -8.50 -21.22
N SER A 324 0.56 -9.58 -22.00
CA SER A 324 1.36 -9.59 -23.23
C SER A 324 0.68 -8.92 -24.42
N ILE A 325 1.37 -7.93 -24.98
CA ILE A 325 1.09 -7.23 -26.25
C ILE A 325 1.22 -8.18 -27.46
N GLN A 326 1.77 -9.39 -27.29
CA GLN A 326 2.12 -10.31 -28.38
C GLN A 326 0.94 -11.00 -29.09
N GLN A 327 -0.31 -10.75 -28.70
CA GLN A 327 -1.48 -11.15 -29.52
C GLN A 327 -1.91 -9.99 -30.43
N GLN A 328 -1.03 -9.59 -31.34
CA GLN A 328 -1.26 -8.55 -32.36
C GLN A 328 -2.17 -9.07 -33.49
N ASN A 329 -3.42 -9.39 -33.19
CA ASN A 329 -4.46 -9.61 -34.21
C ASN A 329 -5.88 -9.30 -33.67
N GLN A 330 -6.02 -8.26 -32.85
CA GLN A 330 -7.34 -7.75 -32.42
C GLN A 330 -7.44 -6.23 -32.54
N SER A 331 -8.64 -5.79 -32.93
CA SER A 331 -9.03 -4.42 -33.33
C SER A 331 -8.80 -3.29 -32.30
N PHE A 332 -8.31 -3.57 -31.09
CA PHE A 332 -8.20 -2.56 -30.01
C PHE A 332 -6.93 -2.76 -29.16
N PRO A 333 -5.82 -2.05 -29.43
CA PRO A 333 -4.50 -2.33 -28.87
C PRO A 333 -4.20 -1.52 -27.59
N PHE A 334 -5.05 -1.63 -26.56
CA PHE A 334 -4.75 -1.03 -25.26
C PHE A 334 -4.81 -2.05 -24.11
N LEU A 335 -4.05 -1.75 -23.06
CA LEU A 335 -3.91 -2.49 -21.82
C LEU A 335 -4.51 -1.66 -20.68
N LEU A 336 -5.03 -2.35 -19.68
CA LEU A 336 -5.55 -1.76 -18.45
C LEU A 336 -4.58 -1.99 -17.29
N PRO A 337 -4.67 -1.19 -16.21
CA PRO A 337 -3.84 -1.38 -15.02
C PRO A 337 -4.03 -2.78 -14.43
N PRO A 338 -3.01 -3.31 -13.71
CA PRO A 338 -3.12 -4.62 -13.08
C PRO A 338 -4.27 -4.65 -12.06
N LYS A 339 -4.82 -5.84 -11.79
CA LYS A 339 -5.97 -6.04 -10.90
C LYS A 339 -5.80 -5.45 -9.49
N LEU A 340 -4.56 -5.31 -9.05
CA LEU A 340 -4.20 -4.68 -7.78
C LEU A 340 -4.41 -3.18 -7.72
N ALA A 341 -4.30 -2.50 -8.86
CA ALA A 341 -4.34 -1.05 -8.89
C ALA A 341 -5.78 -0.55 -8.73
N ILE A 342 -5.99 0.47 -7.91
CA ILE A 342 -7.31 1.08 -7.71
C ILE A 342 -7.92 1.62 -9.01
N ALA A 343 -7.08 1.98 -9.99
CA ALA A 343 -7.52 2.32 -11.34
C ALA A 343 -8.27 1.15 -12.03
N HIS A 344 -7.78 -0.09 -11.89
CA HIS A 344 -8.46 -1.27 -12.41
C HIS A 344 -9.81 -1.48 -11.72
N GLN A 345 -9.86 -1.24 -10.40
CA GLN A 345 -11.10 -1.35 -9.62
C GLN A 345 -12.14 -0.31 -10.08
N LEU A 346 -11.76 0.96 -10.28
CA LEU A 346 -12.66 1.98 -10.85
C LEU A 346 -13.22 1.55 -12.20
N ILE A 347 -12.35 1.08 -13.11
CA ILE A 347 -12.75 0.66 -14.45
C ILE A 347 -13.71 -0.53 -14.40
N LYS A 348 -13.42 -1.51 -13.54
CA LYS A 348 -14.29 -2.67 -13.30
C LYS A 348 -15.65 -2.24 -12.75
N GLU A 349 -15.68 -1.38 -11.73
CA GLU A 349 -16.92 -0.86 -11.14
C GLU A 349 -17.79 -0.14 -12.17
N TRP A 350 -17.18 0.66 -13.04
CA TRP A 350 -17.91 1.36 -14.10
C TRP A 350 -18.57 0.39 -15.08
N VAL A 351 -17.87 -0.67 -15.49
CA VAL A 351 -18.42 -1.74 -16.35
C VAL A 351 -19.56 -2.51 -15.64
N GLU A 352 -19.39 -2.83 -14.37
CA GLU A 352 -20.41 -3.56 -13.58
C GLU A 352 -21.67 -2.71 -13.38
N LYS A 353 -21.52 -1.41 -13.09
CA LYS A 353 -22.64 -0.46 -12.96
C LYS A 353 -23.43 -0.35 -14.27
N HIS A 354 -22.74 -0.22 -15.41
CA HIS A 354 -23.40 -0.12 -16.73
C HIS A 354 -24.19 -1.39 -17.08
N ALA A 355 -23.66 -2.58 -16.74
CA ALA A 355 -24.37 -3.84 -16.97
C ALA A 355 -25.68 -3.89 -16.15
N CYS A 356 -25.66 -3.46 -14.90
CA CYS A 356 -26.83 -3.44 -14.02
C CYS A 356 -27.90 -2.45 -14.50
N SER A 357 -27.51 -1.28 -15.01
CA SER A 357 -28.44 -0.28 -15.56
C SER A 357 -29.07 -0.67 -16.91
N SER A 358 -28.52 -1.68 -17.59
CA SER A 358 -28.99 -2.16 -18.90
C SER A 358 -29.98 -3.34 -18.83
N LEU A 359 -30.27 -3.86 -17.62
CA LEU A 359 -31.29 -4.88 -17.42
C LEU A 359 -32.68 -4.23 -17.44
N PRO A 360 -33.62 -4.67 -18.31
CA PRO A 360 -34.98 -4.16 -18.28
C PRO A 360 -35.67 -4.56 -16.95
N ASN A 361 -36.33 -3.58 -16.31
CA ASN A 361 -37.19 -3.80 -15.13
C ASN A 361 -38.35 -4.75 -15.43
#